data_AF-A0A968NVZ7-F1
#
_entry.id   AF-A0A968NVZ7-F1
#
_cell.length_a   1.000
_cell.length_b   1.000
_cell.length_c   1.000
_cell.angle_alpha   90.00
_cell.angle_beta   90.00
_cell.angle_gamma   90.00
#
_symmetry.space_group_name_H-M   'P 1'
#
loop_
_entity.id
_entity.type
_entity.pdbx_description
1 polymer ?
#
loop_
_entity_poly.entity_id
_entity_poly.type
_entity_poly.pdbx_seq_one_letter_code
_entity_poly.pdbx_strand_id
1 'polypeptide(L)' 'METLEFVIYPDGRVQELVTGIVGSSCAEVTAAIEAQLGQVMSQEQTS' A
#
# COMPACT_ATOMS: atom_id res chain seq x y z
N MET A 1 -1.73 -12.77 -10.64
CA MET A 1 -2.21 -13.19 -9.30
C MET A 1 -1.87 -12.04 -8.38
N GLU A 2 -2.90 -11.39 -7.85
CA GLU A 2 -2.77 -10.23 -6.97
C GLU A 2 -2.93 -10.69 -5.52
N THR A 3 -2.00 -10.32 -4.64
CA THR A 3 -1.97 -10.76 -3.24
C THR A 3 -1.77 -9.55 -2.33
N LEU A 4 -2.59 -9.46 -1.29
CA LEU A 4 -2.49 -8.46 -0.22
C LEU A 4 -2.10 -9.15 1.09
N GLU A 5 -1.00 -8.70 1.70
CA GLU A 5 -0.52 -9.21 2.97
C GLU A 5 -0.53 -8.10 4.03
N PHE A 6 -1.04 -8.43 5.22
CA PHE A 6 -1.10 -7.51 6.36
C PHE A 6 -0.22 -8.03 7.49
N VAL A 7 0.78 -7.23 7.89
CA VAL A 7 1.63 -7.52 9.05
C VAL A 7 1.21 -6.60 10.19
N ILE A 8 0.69 -7.19 11.26
CA ILE A 8 0.27 -6.47 12.47
C ILE A 8 1.38 -6.61 13.51
N TYR A 9 2.00 -5.50 13.86
CA TYR A 9 3.02 -5.45 14.89
C TYR A 9 2.38 -5.28 16.28
N PRO A 10 3.01 -5.81 17.35
CA PRO A 10 2.50 -5.72 18.72
C PRO A 10 2.47 -4.29 19.29
N ASP A 11 3.11 -3.33 18.62
CA ASP A 11 3.03 -1.90 18.92
C ASP A 11 1.85 -1.19 18.23
N GLY A 12 1.01 -1.93 17.51
CA GLY A 12 -0.17 -1.42 16.82
C GLY A 12 0.08 -0.92 15.41
N ARG A 13 1.31 -1.01 14.89
CA ARG A 13 1.59 -0.67 13.49
C ARG A 13 1.06 -1.76 12.57
N VAL A 14 0.46 -1.35 11.46
CA VAL A 14 -0.02 -2.24 10.39
C VAL A 14 0.77 -1.92 9.13
N GLN A 15 1.42 -2.93 8.55
CA GLN A 15 2.11 -2.81 7.28
C GLN A 15 1.36 -3.60 6.21
N GLU A 16 1.02 -2.91 5.12
CA GLU A 16 0.38 -3.50 3.95
C GLU A 16 1.45 -3.79 2.88
N LEU A 17 1.52 -5.05 2.44
CA LEU A 17 2.37 -5.47 1.34
C LEU A 17 1.48 -5.92 0.18
N VAL A 18 1.59 -5.19 -0.93
CA VAL A 18 0.81 -5.47 -2.15
C VAL A 18 1.73 -6.09 -3.18
N THR A 19 1.44 -7.33 -3.57
CA THR A 19 2.27 -8.10 -4.50
C THR A 19 1.45 -8.48 -5.73
N GLY A 20 1.96 -8.20 -6.94
CA GLY A 20 1.33 -8.62 -8.19
C GLY A 20 0.37 -7.63 -8.85
N ILE A 21 0.28 -6.38 -8.36
CA ILE A 21 -0.32 -5.27 -9.11
C ILE A 21 0.77 -4.64 -9.99
N VAL A 22 0.62 -4.73 -11.32
CA VAL A 22 1.58 -4.22 -12.30
C VAL A 22 1.11 -2.89 -12.87
N GLY A 23 1.96 -1.86 -12.81
CA GLY A 23 1.76 -0.60 -13.55
C GLY A 23 0.60 0.28 -13.07
N SER A 24 0.33 1.35 -13.81
CA SER A 24 -0.51 2.55 -13.56
C SER A 24 -1.71 2.42 -12.60
N SER A 25 -2.31 1.24 -12.53
CA SER A 25 -3.44 0.93 -11.66
C SER A 25 -3.08 0.95 -10.17
N CYS A 26 -1.82 0.74 -9.77
CA CYS A 26 -1.41 0.85 -8.36
C CYS A 26 -1.60 2.30 -7.88
N ALA A 27 -1.08 3.29 -8.62
CA ALA A 27 -1.22 4.69 -8.24
C ALA A 27 -2.68 5.16 -8.22
N GLU A 28 -3.52 4.71 -9.16
CA GLU A 28 -4.94 5.07 -9.18
C GLU A 28 -5.74 4.47 -8.01
N VAL A 29 -5.43 3.22 -7.63
CA VAL A 29 -6.08 2.56 -6.48
C VAL A 29 -5.60 3.17 -5.17
N THR A 30 -4.28 3.42 -5.03
CA THR A 30 -3.73 4.00 -3.81
C THR A 30 -4.07 5.48 -3.68
N ALA A 31 -4.28 6.24 -4.76
CA ALA A 31 -4.67 7.66 -4.69
C ALA A 31 -6.00 7.90 -3.95
N ALA A 32 -7.00 7.02 -4.14
CA ALA A 32 -8.28 7.12 -3.42
C ALA A 32 -8.11 6.83 -1.92
N ILE A 33 -7.15 5.95 -1.58
CA ILE A 33 -6.84 5.54 -0.21
C ILE A 33 -5.98 6.60 0.48
N GLU A 34 -4.98 7.17 -0.21
CA GLU A 34 -4.15 8.29 0.27
C GLU A 34 -5.00 9.54 0.53
N ALA A 35 -5.96 9.84 -0.34
CA ALA A 35 -6.90 10.93 -0.13
C ALA A 35 -7.77 10.75 1.13
N GLN A 36 -8.01 9.51 1.57
CA GLN A 36 -8.78 9.22 2.79
C GLN A 36 -7.92 9.08 4.05
N LEU A 37 -6.69 8.56 3.92
CA LEU A 37 -5.78 8.31 5.05
C LEU A 37 -4.94 9.53 5.45
N GLY A 38 -4.87 10.57 4.60
CA GLY A 38 -4.19 11.82 4.92
C GLY A 38 -2.82 11.94 4.25
N GLN A 39 -1.77 12.25 5.02
CA GLN A 39 -0.46 12.58 4.44
C GLN A 39 0.44 11.34 4.30
N VAL A 40 0.82 11.02 3.06
CA VAL A 40 1.81 9.97 2.76
C VAL A 40 3.18 10.38 3.31
N MET A 41 3.73 9.57 4.21
CA MET A 41 5.03 9.84 4.82
C MET A 41 6.20 9.23 4.03
N SER A 42 5.99 8.11 3.34
CA SER A 42 7.02 7.45 2.52
C SER A 42 6.36 6.52 1.52
N GLN A 43 6.83 6.56 0.27
CA GLN A 43 6.44 5.66 -0.81
C GLN A 43 7.70 5.11 -1.46
N GLU A 44 7.78 3.79 -1.64
CA GLU A 44 8.92 3.13 -2.27
C GLU A 44 8.42 2.24 -3.42
N GLN A 45 8.97 2.46 -4.62
CA GLN A 45 8.62 1.69 -5.80
C GLN A 45 9.55 0.47 -5.90
N THR A 46 8.97 -0.73 -5.93
CA THR A 46 9.71 -1.96 -6.24
C THR A 46 9.56 -2.30 -7.73
N SER A 47 10.66 -2.70 -8.38
CA SER A 47 10.74 -3.07 -9.81
C SER A 47 10.40 -4.53 -10.06
#